data_AF-A0A1I2FCG2-F1
#
_entry.id   AF-A0A1I2FCG2-F1
#
_cell.length_a   1.000
_cell.length_b   1.000
_cell.length_c   1.000
_cell.angle_alpha   90.00
_cell.angle_beta   90.00
_cell.angle_gamma   90.00
#
_symmetry.space_group_name_H-M   'P 1'
#
loop_
_entity.id
_entity.type
_entity.pdbx_description
1 polymer ?
#
loop_
_entity_poly.entity_id
_entity_poly.type
_entity_poly.pdbx_seq_one_letter_code
_entity_poly.pdbx_strand_id
1 'polypeptide(L)'
;MNDILTATAPPVAPAFTGICKEAVNENIAKGLPVNTQDYAIIIGLNHYLNLKPLNGPIPDACKLRDWLVSADGGNLLPNHCLLIPSVDNCVTPDQTHIDLALSKLFNLAKNGQPRRLYFYFSGHGFGANWEANGMCLPIWSEELYNAALSSEAYLDLLVESDIFEEIYFFMDCCRDRRINSKPLPPMLGTPGQPGGKSMALVLYASEYENPAWEGLAIGNGTMSAHGYFSRALLEALNGAAVNSHGDITIESFISCVKEKTENYAQQKNQNQSVRYDIRNNNKSLQYVLYKTNRIPGTDVSIRFNTAAHIKLDGPLLTAIREDDVKAGDTWQLRLEKGFYQISEMASKRHEFITIDGTTKTVTYDF
;
A
#
# COMPACT_ATOMS: atom_id res chain seq x y z
N MET A 1 -27.18 -46.40 -25.28
CA MET A 1 -27.17 -45.76 -23.94
C MET A 1 -25.98 -44.83 -23.92
N ASN A 2 -26.21 -43.55 -24.23
CA ASN A 2 -25.19 -42.49 -24.15
C ASN A 2 -25.61 -41.59 -22.99
N ASP A 3 -25.03 -41.83 -21.81
CA ASP A 3 -25.16 -40.89 -20.69
C ASP A 3 -24.04 -39.85 -20.80
N ILE A 4 -24.41 -38.69 -21.32
CA ILE A 4 -23.59 -37.49 -21.27
C ILE A 4 -23.73 -36.94 -19.85
N LEU A 5 -22.71 -37.18 -19.01
CA LEU A 5 -22.55 -36.49 -17.74
C LEU A 5 -22.32 -35.00 -18.02
N THR A 6 -23.39 -34.21 -17.94
CA THR A 6 -23.32 -32.76 -17.88
C THR A 6 -22.64 -32.37 -16.57
N ALA A 7 -21.34 -32.05 -16.64
CA ALA A 7 -20.62 -31.42 -15.55
C ALA A 7 -21.25 -30.04 -15.30
N THR A 8 -22.05 -29.95 -14.24
CA THR A 8 -22.53 -28.67 -13.71
C THR A 8 -21.34 -27.86 -13.24
N ALA A 9 -21.22 -26.62 -13.69
CA ALA A 9 -20.23 -25.68 -13.22
C ALA A 9 -20.25 -25.64 -11.67
N PRO A 10 -19.09 -25.54 -11.01
CA PRO A 10 -19.04 -25.43 -9.55
C PRO A 10 -19.87 -24.22 -9.11
N PRO A 11 -20.54 -24.30 -7.94
CA PRO A 11 -21.32 -23.19 -7.43
C PRO A 11 -20.43 -21.95 -7.35
N VAL A 12 -20.92 -20.86 -7.95
CA VAL A 12 -20.32 -19.53 -7.79
C VAL A 12 -20.20 -19.29 -6.29
N ALA A 13 -18.98 -19.04 -5.82
CA ALA A 13 -18.71 -18.75 -4.43
C ALA A 13 -19.72 -17.71 -3.93
N PRO A 14 -20.28 -17.88 -2.71
CA PRO A 14 -21.23 -16.91 -2.18
C PRO A 14 -20.60 -15.53 -2.27
N ALA A 15 -21.31 -14.58 -2.88
CA ALA A 15 -20.89 -13.20 -2.90
C ALA A 15 -20.67 -12.79 -1.44
N PHE A 16 -19.44 -12.38 -1.11
CA PHE A 16 -19.05 -11.90 0.22
C PHE A 16 -19.70 -10.54 0.50
N THR A 17 -21.02 -10.51 0.56
CA THR A 17 -21.81 -9.30 0.81
C THR A 17 -21.80 -9.01 2.30
N GLY A 18 -21.02 -8.02 2.73
CA GLY A 18 -21.11 -7.46 4.08
C GLY A 18 -19.78 -7.16 4.77
N ILE A 19 -18.66 -7.75 4.34
CA ILE A 19 -17.36 -7.53 4.99
C ILE A 19 -16.75 -6.18 4.60
N CYS A 20 -16.76 -5.87 3.31
CA CYS A 20 -16.43 -4.55 2.79
C CYS A 20 -17.59 -4.09 1.89
N LYS A 21 -17.78 -2.77 1.78
CA LYS A 21 -18.70 -2.22 0.76
C LYS A 21 -18.23 -2.63 -0.65
N GLU A 22 -19.11 -2.61 -1.63
CA GLU A 22 -18.66 -2.78 -3.02
C GLU A 22 -17.77 -1.59 -3.42
N ALA A 23 -16.62 -1.87 -4.01
CA ALA A 23 -15.73 -0.83 -4.53
C ALA A 23 -16.23 -0.41 -5.92
N VAL A 24 -16.47 0.88 -6.10
CA VAL A 24 -16.95 1.45 -7.35
C VAL A 24 -15.89 2.42 -7.87
N ASN A 25 -15.55 2.32 -9.15
CA ASN A 25 -14.72 3.31 -9.82
C ASN A 25 -15.63 4.41 -10.39
N GLU A 26 -15.50 5.63 -9.90
CA GLU A 26 -16.35 6.77 -10.26
C GLU A 26 -16.23 7.17 -11.74
N ASN A 27 -15.11 6.85 -12.39
CA ASN A 27 -14.89 7.15 -13.79
C ASN A 27 -15.79 6.30 -14.70
N ILE A 28 -16.15 5.07 -14.30
CA ILE A 28 -17.04 4.20 -15.08
C ILE A 28 -18.40 4.85 -15.28
N ALA A 29 -19.02 5.34 -14.20
CA ALA A 29 -20.32 6.00 -14.26
C ALA A 29 -20.28 7.32 -15.05
N LYS A 30 -19.12 7.96 -15.14
CA LYS A 30 -18.88 9.21 -15.88
C LYS A 30 -18.44 8.98 -17.34
N GLY A 31 -18.24 7.74 -17.76
CA GLY A 31 -17.67 7.42 -19.08
C GLY A 31 -16.23 7.93 -19.28
N LEU A 32 -15.48 8.09 -18.20
CA LEU A 32 -14.09 8.55 -18.20
C LEU A 32 -13.11 7.36 -18.28
N PRO A 33 -11.87 7.57 -18.74
CA PRO A 33 -10.88 6.51 -18.83
C PRO A 33 -10.60 5.81 -17.49
N VAL A 34 -10.48 4.49 -17.55
CA VAL A 34 -10.13 3.61 -16.42
C VAL A 34 -8.88 2.83 -16.74
N ASN A 35 -8.14 2.44 -15.71
CA ASN A 35 -6.94 1.63 -15.84
C ASN A 35 -7.32 0.15 -16.05
N THR A 36 -7.12 -0.33 -17.27
CA THR A 36 -7.41 -1.71 -17.68
C THR A 36 -6.16 -2.58 -17.77
N GLN A 37 -4.98 -2.04 -17.42
CA GLN A 37 -3.69 -2.73 -17.55
C GLN A 37 -3.17 -3.25 -16.21
N ASP A 38 -3.71 -2.74 -15.10
CA ASP A 38 -3.29 -3.13 -13.76
C ASP A 38 -4.33 -4.05 -13.09
N TYR A 39 -3.82 -4.91 -12.22
CA TYR A 39 -4.55 -5.99 -11.56
C TYR A 39 -4.12 -6.12 -10.10
N ALA A 40 -4.98 -6.69 -9.26
CA ALA A 40 -4.66 -6.91 -7.86
C ALA A 40 -5.32 -8.18 -7.30
N ILE A 41 -4.58 -8.86 -6.42
CA ILE A 41 -5.08 -9.87 -5.50
C ILE A 41 -4.75 -9.45 -4.07
N ILE A 42 -5.78 -9.34 -3.24
CA ILE A 42 -5.70 -8.74 -1.91
C ILE A 42 -6.29 -9.74 -0.91
N ILE A 43 -5.46 -10.25 -0.02
CA ILE A 43 -5.80 -11.29 0.95
C ILE A 43 -5.73 -10.69 2.35
N GLY A 44 -6.84 -10.74 3.09
CA GLY A 44 -6.92 -10.20 4.46
C GLY A 44 -7.55 -11.22 5.41
N LEU A 45 -6.78 -11.70 6.38
CA LEU A 45 -7.20 -12.80 7.24
C LEU A 45 -7.28 -12.37 8.71
N ASN A 46 -8.50 -12.17 9.22
CA ASN A 46 -8.75 -11.91 10.64
C ASN A 46 -8.99 -13.20 11.42
N HIS A 47 -9.77 -14.10 10.83
CA HIS A 47 -10.29 -15.30 11.47
C HIS A 47 -9.41 -16.52 11.19
N TYR A 48 -9.10 -17.27 12.25
CA TYR A 48 -8.30 -18.49 12.25
C TYR A 48 -8.93 -19.49 13.22
N LEU A 49 -8.84 -20.78 12.93
CA LEU A 49 -9.40 -21.81 13.82
C LEU A 49 -8.57 -22.00 15.09
N ASN A 50 -7.24 -21.96 14.96
CA ASN A 50 -6.32 -22.33 16.04
C ASN A 50 -5.34 -21.20 16.43
N LEU A 51 -5.49 -20.01 15.84
CA LEU A 51 -4.72 -18.83 16.17
C LEU A 51 -5.62 -17.75 16.77
N LYS A 52 -5.01 -16.85 17.55
CA LYS A 52 -5.70 -15.67 18.04
C LYS A 52 -6.20 -14.85 16.83
N PRO A 53 -7.48 -14.44 16.80
CA PRO A 53 -7.98 -13.60 15.72
C PRO A 53 -7.30 -12.22 15.72
N LEU A 54 -7.19 -11.65 14.52
CA LEU A 54 -6.66 -10.30 14.28
C LEU A 54 -7.81 -9.36 13.92
N ASN A 55 -7.57 -8.04 14.00
CA ASN A 55 -8.61 -7.06 13.70
C ASN A 55 -8.26 -6.17 12.49
N GLY A 56 -6.99 -5.93 12.23
CA GLY A 56 -6.51 -5.08 11.13
C GLY A 56 -6.60 -5.67 9.71
N PRO A 57 -6.29 -6.96 9.46
CA PRO A 57 -6.09 -7.47 8.11
C PRO A 57 -7.24 -7.26 7.12
N ILE A 58 -8.48 -7.55 7.52
CA ILE A 58 -9.65 -7.35 6.66
C ILE A 58 -9.88 -5.84 6.39
N PRO A 59 -9.98 -4.96 7.41
CA PRO A 59 -10.06 -3.51 7.18
C PRO A 59 -8.95 -2.94 6.29
N ASP A 60 -7.71 -3.40 6.47
CA ASP A 60 -6.56 -2.97 5.64
C ASP A 60 -6.73 -3.41 4.19
N ALA A 61 -7.10 -4.68 3.97
CA ALA A 61 -7.41 -5.22 2.65
C ALA A 61 -8.56 -4.47 1.95
N CYS A 62 -9.65 -4.15 2.68
CA CYS A 62 -10.74 -3.34 2.14
C CYS A 62 -10.23 -1.96 1.67
N LYS A 63 -9.44 -1.27 2.51
CA LYS A 63 -8.94 0.08 2.20
C LYS A 63 -7.99 0.09 1.00
N LEU A 64 -7.13 -0.92 0.89
CA LEU A 64 -6.23 -1.04 -0.27
C LEU A 64 -7.01 -1.30 -1.55
N ARG A 65 -8.02 -2.19 -1.52
CA ARG A 65 -8.92 -2.42 -2.65
C ARG A 65 -9.63 -1.13 -3.06
N ASP A 66 -10.19 -0.40 -2.09
CA ASP A 66 -10.93 0.83 -2.33
C ASP A 66 -10.03 1.89 -2.98
N TRP A 67 -8.79 2.05 -2.49
CA TRP A 67 -7.81 2.95 -3.10
C TRP A 67 -7.40 2.49 -4.52
N LEU A 68 -7.20 1.19 -4.74
CA LEU A 68 -6.83 0.68 -6.07
C LEU A 68 -7.95 0.91 -7.10
N VAL A 69 -9.20 0.82 -6.69
CA VAL A 69 -10.36 0.98 -7.58
C VAL A 69 -10.78 2.45 -7.75
N SER A 70 -10.52 3.33 -6.77
CA SER A 70 -10.99 4.73 -6.85
C SER A 70 -10.38 5.49 -8.03
N ALA A 71 -11.15 6.42 -8.59
CA ALA A 71 -10.71 7.25 -9.71
C ALA A 71 -9.47 8.12 -9.42
N ASP A 72 -9.26 8.49 -8.15
CA ASP A 72 -8.13 9.30 -7.67
C ASP A 72 -6.98 8.48 -7.05
N GLY A 73 -7.12 7.16 -7.05
CA GLY A 73 -6.12 6.18 -6.64
C GLY A 73 -5.64 5.35 -7.83
N GLY A 74 -5.68 4.03 -7.73
CA GLY A 74 -5.21 3.14 -8.81
C GLY A 74 -6.03 3.23 -10.11
N ASN A 75 -7.28 3.72 -10.02
CA ASN A 75 -8.24 3.80 -11.12
C ASN A 75 -8.48 2.46 -11.82
N LEU A 76 -8.28 1.33 -11.12
CA LEU A 76 -8.48 -0.02 -11.67
C LEU A 76 -9.94 -0.26 -12.01
N LEU A 77 -10.17 -1.14 -13.00
CA LEU A 77 -11.47 -1.80 -13.15
C LEU A 77 -11.79 -2.63 -11.89
N PRO A 78 -13.01 -2.57 -11.34
CA PRO A 78 -13.37 -3.34 -10.14
C PRO A 78 -13.13 -4.86 -10.28
N ASN A 79 -13.37 -5.44 -11.46
CA ASN A 79 -13.17 -6.87 -11.72
C ASN A 79 -11.69 -7.28 -11.87
N HIS A 80 -10.76 -6.32 -11.96
CA HIS A 80 -9.31 -6.56 -11.96
C HIS A 80 -8.73 -6.60 -10.53
N CYS A 81 -9.52 -6.27 -9.52
CA CYS A 81 -9.10 -6.21 -8.11
C CYS A 81 -9.86 -7.25 -7.28
N LEU A 82 -9.27 -8.43 -7.09
CA LEU A 82 -9.89 -9.52 -6.33
C LEU A 82 -9.53 -9.41 -4.84
N LEU A 83 -10.56 -9.31 -4.00
CA LEU A 83 -10.44 -9.33 -2.54
C LEU A 83 -10.82 -10.70 -2.00
N ILE A 84 -9.99 -11.24 -1.11
CA ILE A 84 -10.16 -12.56 -0.50
C ILE A 84 -10.03 -12.41 1.03
N PRO A 85 -11.15 -12.12 1.74
CA PRO A 85 -11.15 -12.04 3.18
C PRO A 85 -11.37 -13.42 3.82
N SER A 86 -10.88 -13.63 5.05
CA SER A 86 -11.30 -14.81 5.83
C SER A 86 -12.72 -14.68 6.37
N VAL A 87 -13.39 -15.82 6.53
CA VAL A 87 -14.74 -15.92 7.10
C VAL A 87 -14.64 -16.42 8.53
N ASP A 88 -15.42 -15.82 9.42
CA ASP A 88 -15.49 -16.25 10.81
C ASP A 88 -15.94 -17.72 10.92
N ASN A 89 -15.33 -18.46 11.84
CA ASN A 89 -15.54 -19.90 12.05
C ASN A 89 -15.40 -20.77 10.78
N CYS A 90 -14.53 -20.38 9.84
CA CYS A 90 -14.31 -21.11 8.60
C CYS A 90 -12.82 -21.34 8.31
N VAL A 91 -12.52 -22.40 7.55
CA VAL A 91 -11.16 -22.68 7.03
C VAL A 91 -10.84 -21.88 5.76
N THR A 92 -11.81 -21.15 5.21
CA THR A 92 -11.65 -20.38 3.97
C THR A 92 -11.18 -18.95 4.23
N PRO A 93 -10.32 -18.40 3.36
CA PRO A 93 -9.79 -19.00 2.14
C PRO A 93 -8.72 -20.06 2.43
N ASP A 94 -8.78 -21.18 1.71
CA ASP A 94 -7.66 -22.12 1.63
C ASP A 94 -6.77 -21.78 0.43
N GLN A 95 -5.73 -22.60 0.21
CA GLN A 95 -4.85 -22.44 -0.95
C GLN A 95 -5.62 -22.47 -2.28
N THR A 96 -6.50 -23.46 -2.46
CA THR A 96 -7.24 -23.67 -3.71
C THR A 96 -8.05 -22.42 -4.07
N HIS A 97 -8.68 -21.78 -3.09
CA HIS A 97 -9.43 -20.54 -3.32
C HIS A 97 -8.54 -19.41 -3.84
N ILE A 98 -7.34 -19.25 -3.27
CA ILE A 98 -6.38 -18.21 -3.66
C ILE A 98 -5.79 -18.51 -5.05
N ASP A 99 -5.40 -19.76 -5.31
CA ASP A 99 -4.88 -20.20 -6.62
C ASP A 99 -5.92 -20.05 -7.74
N LEU A 100 -7.20 -20.36 -7.47
CA LEU A 100 -8.29 -20.14 -8.43
C LEU A 100 -8.52 -18.65 -8.72
N ALA A 101 -8.42 -17.78 -7.70
CA ALA A 101 -8.50 -16.34 -7.89
C ALA A 101 -7.34 -15.81 -8.74
N LEU A 102 -6.11 -16.28 -8.48
CA LEU A 102 -4.95 -15.90 -9.27
C LEU A 102 -5.04 -16.40 -10.73
N SER A 103 -5.51 -17.64 -10.93
CA SER A 103 -5.79 -18.18 -12.27
C SER A 103 -6.83 -17.36 -13.03
N LYS A 104 -7.88 -16.89 -12.34
CA LYS A 104 -8.87 -15.97 -12.92
C LYS A 104 -8.22 -14.66 -13.38
N LEU A 105 -7.36 -14.06 -12.55
CA LEU A 105 -6.63 -12.84 -12.94
C LEU A 105 -5.71 -13.07 -14.13
N PHE A 106 -4.96 -14.18 -14.17
CA PHE A 106 -4.13 -14.52 -15.32
C PHE A 106 -4.94 -14.66 -16.60
N ASN A 107 -6.14 -15.25 -16.54
CA ASN A 107 -7.00 -15.38 -17.70
C ASN A 107 -7.61 -14.05 -18.16
N LEU A 108 -7.90 -13.13 -17.23
CA LEU A 108 -8.28 -11.75 -17.58
C LEU A 108 -7.12 -11.02 -18.26
N ALA A 109 -5.91 -11.12 -17.68
CA ALA A 109 -4.70 -10.48 -18.18
C ALA A 109 -4.30 -10.93 -19.58
N LYS A 110 -4.45 -12.22 -19.92
CA LYS A 110 -4.11 -12.78 -21.25
C LYS A 110 -4.79 -12.07 -22.43
N ASN A 111 -5.96 -11.48 -22.20
CA ASN A 111 -6.73 -10.82 -23.26
C ASN A 111 -6.46 -9.31 -23.36
N GLY A 112 -5.56 -8.77 -22.52
CA GLY A 112 -5.23 -7.36 -22.47
C GLY A 112 -3.76 -7.04 -22.74
N GLN A 113 -3.35 -5.85 -22.31
CA GLN A 113 -1.95 -5.45 -22.20
C GLN A 113 -1.61 -5.29 -20.71
N PRO A 114 -1.45 -6.42 -19.99
CA PRO A 114 -1.17 -6.40 -18.56
C PRO A 114 0.17 -5.73 -18.26
N ARG A 115 0.14 -4.73 -17.39
CA ARG A 115 1.32 -3.96 -16.97
C ARG A 115 1.72 -4.33 -15.54
N ARG A 116 0.80 -4.25 -14.59
CA ARG A 116 1.12 -4.34 -13.16
C ARG A 116 0.21 -5.31 -12.42
N LEU A 117 0.79 -6.08 -11.51
CA LEU A 117 0.06 -6.85 -10.50
C LEU A 117 0.42 -6.38 -9.09
N TYR A 118 -0.59 -6.08 -8.28
CA TYR A 118 -0.47 -5.93 -6.84
C TYR A 118 -0.83 -7.25 -6.16
N PHE A 119 0.11 -7.83 -5.40
CA PHE A 119 -0.15 -8.93 -4.49
C PHE A 119 -0.05 -8.39 -3.08
N TYR A 120 -1.13 -8.49 -2.31
CA TYR A 120 -1.16 -8.03 -0.92
C TYR A 120 -1.65 -9.15 -0.01
N PHE A 121 -0.90 -9.41 1.06
CA PHE A 121 -1.29 -10.31 2.13
C PHE A 121 -1.23 -9.59 3.47
N SER A 122 -2.28 -9.73 4.27
CA SER A 122 -2.28 -9.35 5.68
C SER A 122 -2.89 -10.45 6.54
N GLY A 123 -2.23 -10.76 7.65
CA GLY A 123 -2.64 -11.82 8.57
C GLY A 123 -1.47 -12.35 9.40
N HIS A 124 -1.66 -13.52 10.02
CA HIS A 124 -0.57 -14.25 10.64
C HIS A 124 0.43 -14.73 9.59
N GLY A 125 1.70 -14.69 9.96
CA GLY A 125 2.79 -15.23 9.16
C GLY A 125 4.01 -15.54 9.99
N PHE A 126 4.99 -16.18 9.36
CA PHE A 126 6.26 -16.51 9.99
C PHE A 126 7.38 -16.47 8.97
N GLY A 127 8.61 -16.31 9.44
CA GLY A 127 9.81 -16.46 8.62
C GLY A 127 10.15 -17.94 8.49
N ALA A 128 9.90 -18.52 7.32
CA ALA A 128 10.29 -19.90 7.01
C ALA A 128 11.81 -19.99 6.80
N ASN A 129 12.37 -18.97 6.14
CA ASN A 129 13.79 -18.73 6.03
C ASN A 129 14.03 -17.20 5.81
N TRP A 130 15.28 -16.81 5.52
CA TRP A 130 15.64 -15.40 5.31
C TRP A 130 14.89 -14.74 4.15
N GLU A 131 14.52 -15.50 3.12
CA GLU A 131 13.88 -15.00 1.90
C GLU A 131 12.37 -15.30 1.83
N ALA A 132 11.89 -16.32 2.55
CA ALA A 132 10.52 -16.79 2.46
C ALA A 132 9.72 -16.59 3.76
N ASN A 133 8.53 -16.03 3.62
CA ASN A 133 7.49 -16.05 4.62
C ASN A 133 6.53 -17.21 4.38
N GLY A 134 6.06 -17.83 5.46
CA GLY A 134 4.82 -18.58 5.46
C GLY A 134 3.66 -17.63 5.75
N MET A 135 2.75 -17.47 4.78
CA MET A 135 1.51 -16.71 4.91
C MET A 135 0.41 -17.64 5.44
N CYS A 136 0.10 -17.60 6.74
CA CYS A 136 -0.74 -18.59 7.39
C CYS A 136 -2.18 -18.58 6.84
N LEU A 137 -2.69 -19.75 6.48
CA LEU A 137 -4.09 -19.95 6.11
C LEU A 137 -4.97 -20.09 7.37
N PRO A 138 -6.30 -19.91 7.28
CA PRO A 138 -7.20 -19.98 8.45
C PRO A 138 -7.14 -21.32 9.22
N ILE A 139 -6.78 -22.42 8.55
CA ILE A 139 -6.64 -23.75 9.16
C ILE A 139 -5.30 -23.95 9.89
N TRP A 140 -4.34 -23.04 9.76
CA TRP A 140 -3.01 -23.19 10.34
C TRP A 140 -3.06 -23.49 11.84
N SER A 141 -2.25 -24.46 12.28
CA SER A 141 -2.04 -24.84 13.68
C SER A 141 -0.61 -25.37 13.87
N GLU A 142 -0.21 -25.66 15.11
CA GLU A 142 1.08 -26.28 15.37
C GLU A 142 1.17 -27.70 14.79
N GLU A 143 0.06 -28.42 14.69
CA GLU A 143 -0.04 -29.74 14.04
C GLU A 143 -0.10 -29.63 12.50
N LEU A 144 -0.78 -28.60 11.99
CA LEU A 144 -0.88 -28.29 10.55
C LEU A 144 0.14 -27.22 10.17
N TYR A 145 1.38 -27.45 10.57
CA TYR A 145 2.47 -26.47 10.54
C TYR A 145 2.79 -25.91 9.13
N ASN A 146 2.48 -26.68 8.09
CA ASN A 146 2.68 -26.32 6.69
C ASN A 146 1.46 -25.66 6.03
N ALA A 147 0.35 -25.44 6.74
CA ALA A 147 -0.85 -24.81 6.21
C ALA A 147 -0.69 -23.28 6.06
N ALA A 148 0.35 -22.87 5.34
CA ALA A 148 0.71 -21.51 5.02
C ALA A 148 1.20 -21.46 3.58
N LEU A 149 0.99 -20.36 2.86
CA LEU A 149 1.50 -20.18 1.51
C LEU A 149 2.94 -19.69 1.55
N SER A 150 3.77 -20.15 0.61
CA SER A 150 5.15 -19.66 0.46
C SER A 150 5.17 -18.33 -0.30
N SER A 151 5.60 -17.25 0.35
CA SER A 151 5.73 -15.95 -0.34
C SER A 151 6.73 -16.02 -1.49
N GLU A 152 7.83 -16.75 -1.31
CA GLU A 152 8.88 -16.94 -2.31
C GLU A 152 8.34 -17.69 -3.53
N ALA A 153 7.68 -18.84 -3.33
CA ALA A 153 7.19 -19.64 -4.46
C ALA A 153 6.05 -18.95 -5.24
N TYR A 154 5.21 -18.17 -4.54
CA TYR A 154 4.21 -17.34 -5.23
C TYR A 154 4.87 -16.20 -6.00
N LEU A 155 5.87 -15.51 -5.42
CA LEU A 155 6.62 -14.48 -6.14
C LEU A 155 7.33 -15.05 -7.37
N ASP A 156 7.96 -16.21 -7.25
CA ASP A 156 8.61 -16.92 -8.36
C ASP A 156 7.61 -17.19 -9.49
N LEU A 157 6.44 -17.78 -9.17
CA LEU A 157 5.36 -17.98 -10.14
C LEU A 157 4.99 -16.68 -10.86
N LEU A 158 4.81 -15.58 -10.11
CA LEU A 158 4.40 -14.30 -10.70
C LEU A 158 5.48 -13.75 -11.63
N VAL A 159 6.74 -13.72 -11.19
CA VAL A 159 7.88 -13.19 -11.96
C VAL A 159 8.15 -14.04 -13.20
N GLU A 160 8.13 -15.36 -13.05
CA GLU A 160 8.41 -16.33 -14.12
C GLU A 160 7.27 -16.43 -15.13
N SER A 161 6.05 -16.05 -14.77
CA SER A 161 4.92 -16.03 -15.70
C SER A 161 5.11 -15.02 -16.84
N ASP A 162 5.91 -13.96 -16.62
CA ASP A 162 6.06 -12.79 -17.51
C ASP A 162 4.73 -12.22 -18.01
N ILE A 163 3.63 -12.45 -17.28
CA ILE A 163 2.31 -11.91 -17.61
C ILE A 163 2.28 -10.41 -17.34
N PHE A 164 2.97 -9.94 -16.29
CA PHE A 164 2.98 -8.54 -15.89
C PHE A 164 4.40 -7.98 -15.98
N GLU A 165 4.55 -6.75 -16.45
CA GLU A 165 5.85 -6.07 -16.46
C GLU A 165 6.34 -5.72 -15.04
N GLU A 166 5.41 -5.53 -14.12
CA GLU A 166 5.64 -5.06 -12.75
C GLU A 166 4.84 -5.86 -11.73
N ILE A 167 5.51 -6.26 -10.64
CA ILE A 167 4.89 -6.96 -9.52
C ILE A 167 5.20 -6.16 -8.24
N TYR A 168 4.15 -5.77 -7.53
CA TYR A 168 4.25 -5.15 -6.22
C TYR A 168 3.72 -6.13 -5.18
N PHE A 169 4.63 -6.68 -4.38
CA PHE A 169 4.34 -7.78 -3.46
C PHE A 169 4.47 -7.29 -2.01
N PHE A 170 3.33 -7.07 -1.35
CA PHE A 170 3.23 -6.45 -0.04
C PHE A 170 2.79 -7.48 1.01
N MET A 171 3.56 -7.62 2.08
CA MET A 171 3.30 -8.60 3.15
C MET A 171 3.20 -7.91 4.51
N ASP A 172 1.98 -7.77 5.02
CA ASP A 172 1.70 -7.34 6.38
C ASP A 172 1.49 -8.53 7.33
N CYS A 173 2.59 -9.20 7.65
CA CYS A 173 2.61 -10.32 8.59
C CYS A 173 3.95 -10.42 9.31
N CYS A 174 3.97 -11.09 10.46
CA CYS A 174 5.21 -11.35 11.21
C CYS A 174 6.19 -12.20 10.39
N ARG A 175 7.48 -12.14 10.79
CA ARG A 175 8.55 -12.99 10.27
C ARG A 175 9.28 -13.72 11.37
N ASP A 176 8.58 -14.02 12.46
CA ASP A 176 9.12 -14.82 13.56
C ASP A 176 9.60 -16.17 13.03
N ARG A 177 10.81 -16.57 13.40
CA ARG A 177 11.44 -17.76 12.83
C ARG A 177 10.69 -19.03 13.19
N ARG A 178 10.35 -19.83 12.17
CA ARG A 178 9.74 -21.15 12.31
C ARG A 178 10.53 -22.20 11.55
N ILE A 179 11.37 -22.93 12.28
CA ILE A 179 12.26 -23.98 11.74
C ILE A 179 11.43 -25.18 11.27
N ASN A 180 11.88 -25.85 10.21
CA ASN A 180 11.24 -27.04 9.61
C ASN A 180 9.84 -26.82 9.02
N SER A 181 9.42 -25.56 8.85
CA SER A 181 8.23 -25.24 8.08
C SER A 181 8.52 -25.40 6.59
N LYS A 182 7.53 -25.91 5.85
CA LYS A 182 7.52 -26.02 4.39
C LYS A 182 6.23 -25.40 3.86
N PRO A 183 6.15 -24.06 3.76
CA PRO A 183 4.97 -23.41 3.21
C PRO A 183 4.67 -23.89 1.79
N LEU A 184 3.39 -23.89 1.45
CA LEU A 184 2.84 -24.46 0.23
C LEU A 184 3.19 -23.59 -0.99
N PRO A 185 3.79 -24.17 -2.05
CA PRO A 185 3.93 -23.49 -3.34
C PRO A 185 2.57 -23.41 -4.04
N PRO A 186 2.36 -22.46 -4.98
CA PRO A 186 1.11 -22.36 -5.72
C PRO A 186 0.83 -23.65 -6.51
N MET A 187 -0.44 -24.01 -6.69
CA MET A 187 -0.86 -25.14 -7.52
C MET A 187 -0.84 -24.82 -9.03
N LEU A 188 -0.57 -23.57 -9.38
CA LEU A 188 -0.55 -23.08 -10.76
C LEU A 188 0.80 -23.37 -11.43
N GLY A 189 0.76 -23.73 -12.71
CA GLY A 189 1.95 -23.80 -13.56
C GLY A 189 2.20 -22.48 -14.31
N THR A 190 3.44 -22.27 -14.77
CA THR A 190 3.80 -21.20 -15.69
C THR A 190 3.55 -21.65 -17.15
N PRO A 191 2.67 -20.98 -17.91
CA PRO A 191 2.50 -21.29 -19.33
C PRO A 191 3.62 -20.63 -20.14
N GLY A 192 4.65 -21.40 -20.54
CA GLY A 192 5.68 -20.96 -21.48
C GLY A 192 7.12 -21.16 -20.98
N GLN A 193 8.10 -20.67 -21.75
CA GLN A 193 9.48 -20.59 -21.28
C GLN A 193 9.61 -19.36 -20.37
N PRO A 194 9.95 -19.52 -19.08
CA PRO A 194 10.11 -18.40 -18.17
C PRO A 194 11.25 -17.48 -18.65
N GLY A 195 10.95 -16.19 -18.81
CA GLY A 195 11.93 -15.18 -19.21
C GLY A 195 12.40 -14.30 -18.04
N GLY A 196 11.68 -14.31 -16.92
CA GLY A 196 12.03 -13.61 -15.69
C GLY A 196 12.33 -12.13 -15.92
N LYS A 197 11.54 -11.46 -16.76
CA LYS A 197 11.74 -10.06 -17.17
C LYS A 197 10.98 -9.08 -16.28
N SER A 198 9.96 -9.58 -15.58
CA SER A 198 9.14 -8.82 -14.65
C SER A 198 10.00 -8.17 -13.57
N MET A 199 9.85 -6.86 -13.36
CA MET A 199 10.40 -6.18 -12.19
C MET A 199 9.50 -6.46 -10.99
N ALA A 200 10.07 -6.81 -9.84
CA ALA A 200 9.30 -7.01 -8.62
C ALA A 200 9.84 -6.18 -7.47
N LEU A 201 8.97 -5.38 -6.85
CA LEU A 201 9.22 -4.74 -5.55
C LEU A 201 8.50 -5.54 -4.47
N VAL A 202 9.27 -6.09 -3.55
CA VAL A 202 8.76 -6.84 -2.39
C VAL A 202 8.93 -5.98 -1.15
N LEU A 203 7.87 -5.83 -0.36
CA LEU A 203 7.91 -5.14 0.93
C LEU A 203 7.36 -6.07 2.03
N TYR A 204 8.20 -6.30 3.04
CA TYR A 204 7.85 -7.02 4.25
C TYR A 204 7.61 -6.02 5.37
N ALA A 205 6.51 -6.19 6.11
CA ALA A 205 6.19 -5.36 7.25
C ALA A 205 7.22 -5.40 8.39
N SER A 206 8.06 -6.44 8.45
CA SER A 206 9.13 -6.59 9.43
C SER A 206 10.35 -7.30 8.86
N GLU A 207 11.49 -7.19 9.54
CA GLU A 207 12.71 -7.96 9.27
C GLU A 207 12.56 -9.44 9.68
N TYR A 208 13.43 -10.31 9.18
CA TYR A 208 13.44 -11.72 9.60
C TYR A 208 13.69 -11.84 11.11
N GLU A 209 13.04 -12.81 11.76
CA GLU A 209 12.99 -12.99 13.22
C GLU A 209 12.34 -11.83 14.00
N ASN A 210 11.57 -10.94 13.35
CA ASN A 210 10.88 -9.84 14.01
C ASN A 210 9.35 -9.86 13.79
N PRO A 211 8.58 -9.34 14.77
CA PRO A 211 7.12 -9.24 14.68
C PRO A 211 6.67 -8.07 13.80
N ALA A 212 5.44 -8.15 13.28
CA ALA A 212 4.70 -7.04 12.70
C ALA A 212 3.48 -6.74 13.60
N TRP A 213 3.17 -5.46 13.81
CA TRP A 213 2.17 -5.03 14.79
C TRP A 213 0.95 -4.38 14.16
N GLU A 214 -0.19 -4.53 14.83
CA GLU A 214 -1.41 -3.75 14.62
C GLU A 214 -1.66 -2.79 15.79
N GLY A 215 -2.31 -1.66 15.51
CA GLY A 215 -2.76 -0.72 16.53
C GLY A 215 -3.95 0.11 16.08
N LEU A 216 -4.56 0.80 17.04
CA LEU A 216 -5.72 1.64 16.79
C LEU A 216 -5.31 2.90 16.01
N ALA A 217 -6.04 3.19 14.94
CA ALA A 217 -5.96 4.46 14.23
C ALA A 217 -7.36 5.09 14.13
N ILE A 218 -7.38 6.43 14.12
CA ILE A 218 -8.61 7.20 13.92
C ILE A 218 -8.69 7.55 12.43
N GLY A 219 -9.73 7.05 11.75
CA GLY A 219 -10.04 7.39 10.36
C GLY A 219 -11.51 7.79 10.23
N ASN A 220 -11.80 8.92 9.57
CA ASN A 220 -13.16 9.44 9.36
C ASN A 220 -14.01 9.52 10.65
N GLY A 221 -13.38 9.85 11.79
CA GLY A 221 -14.06 9.94 13.08
C GLY A 221 -14.34 8.59 13.76
N THR A 222 -13.92 7.47 13.16
CA THR A 222 -14.04 6.13 13.73
C THR A 222 -12.68 5.57 14.10
N MET A 223 -12.60 4.85 15.23
CA MET A 223 -11.39 4.19 15.68
C MET A 223 -11.42 2.72 15.22
N SER A 224 -10.41 2.29 14.48
CA SER A 224 -10.28 0.93 13.97
C SER A 224 -8.83 0.44 14.06
N ALA A 225 -8.65 -0.87 14.24
CA ALA A 225 -7.33 -1.49 14.23
C ALA A 225 -6.78 -1.56 12.80
N HIS A 226 -5.49 -1.31 12.64
CA HIS A 226 -4.74 -1.37 11.39
C HIS A 226 -3.32 -1.87 11.64
N GLY A 227 -2.78 -2.67 10.73
CA GLY A 227 -1.35 -2.95 10.68
C GLY A 227 -0.56 -1.66 10.50
N TYR A 228 0.54 -1.48 11.23
CA TYR A 228 1.38 -0.28 11.07
C TYR A 228 1.97 -0.17 9.66
N PHE A 229 2.30 -1.31 9.06
CA PHE A 229 2.75 -1.37 7.68
C PHE A 229 1.62 -1.00 6.71
N SER A 230 0.45 -1.63 6.80
CA SER A 230 -0.69 -1.31 5.92
C SER A 230 -1.15 0.13 6.03
N ARG A 231 -1.13 0.71 7.23
CA ARG A 231 -1.39 2.14 7.43
C ARG A 231 -0.37 2.99 6.69
N ALA A 232 0.92 2.74 6.89
CA ALA A 232 1.99 3.49 6.24
C ALA A 232 1.95 3.35 4.71
N LEU A 233 1.69 2.13 4.23
CA LEU A 233 1.48 1.80 2.82
C LEU A 233 0.37 2.66 2.21
N LEU A 234 -0.81 2.68 2.82
CA LEU A 234 -1.94 3.46 2.35
C LEU A 234 -1.69 4.97 2.42
N GLU A 235 -1.03 5.46 3.47
CA GLU A 235 -0.65 6.88 3.58
C GLU A 235 0.34 7.27 2.47
N ALA A 236 1.33 6.42 2.19
CA ALA A 236 2.30 6.63 1.10
C ALA A 236 1.60 6.69 -0.27
N LEU A 237 0.74 5.70 -0.59
CA LEU A 237 -0.06 5.65 -1.82
C LEU A 237 -1.02 6.85 -1.94
N ASN A 238 -1.53 7.35 -0.82
CA ASN A 238 -2.34 8.58 -0.75
C ASN A 238 -1.51 9.87 -0.82
N GLY A 239 -0.27 9.81 -1.28
CA GLY A 239 0.54 10.99 -1.57
C GLY A 239 1.37 11.49 -0.40
N ALA A 240 1.48 10.76 0.72
CA ALA A 240 2.51 11.08 1.71
C ALA A 240 3.93 10.86 1.16
N ALA A 241 4.06 10.04 0.11
CA ALA A 241 5.31 9.77 -0.61
C ALA A 241 5.48 10.61 -1.89
N VAL A 242 4.60 11.58 -2.14
CA VAL A 242 4.66 12.37 -3.37
C VAL A 242 5.81 13.36 -3.33
N ASN A 243 6.44 13.61 -4.47
CA ASN A 243 7.44 14.66 -4.66
C ASN A 243 6.81 15.92 -5.26
N SER A 244 7.61 17.00 -5.39
CA SER A 244 7.16 18.30 -5.89
C SER A 244 6.57 18.29 -7.31
N HIS A 245 6.76 17.22 -8.07
CA HIS A 245 6.21 17.04 -9.42
C HIS A 245 4.90 16.23 -9.45
N GLY A 246 4.36 15.85 -8.28
CA GLY A 246 3.19 14.97 -8.18
C GLY A 246 3.52 13.49 -8.40
N ASP A 247 4.80 13.11 -8.44
CA ASP A 247 5.22 11.74 -8.67
C ASP A 247 5.53 11.03 -7.35
N ILE A 248 5.11 9.77 -7.24
CA ILE A 248 5.54 8.84 -6.21
C ILE A 248 6.53 7.88 -6.87
N THR A 249 7.82 7.98 -6.53
CA THR A 249 8.86 7.08 -7.03
C THR A 249 8.98 5.85 -6.15
N ILE A 250 9.66 4.80 -6.64
CA ILE A 250 9.97 3.62 -5.81
C ILE A 250 10.74 4.04 -4.54
N GLU A 251 11.73 4.94 -4.67
CA GLU A 251 12.51 5.43 -3.53
C GLU A 251 11.67 6.18 -2.51
N SER A 252 10.87 7.16 -2.95
CA SER A 252 10.05 7.98 -2.04
C SER A 252 8.98 7.15 -1.36
N PHE A 253 8.42 6.17 -2.09
CA PHE A 253 7.47 5.21 -1.58
C PHE A 253 8.07 4.33 -0.48
N ILE A 254 9.19 3.65 -0.75
CA ILE A 254 9.85 2.77 0.23
C ILE A 254 10.24 3.58 1.48
N SER A 255 10.85 4.75 1.28
CA SER A 255 11.30 5.61 2.38
C SER A 255 10.13 6.05 3.26
N CYS A 256 9.02 6.49 2.65
CA CYS A 256 7.83 6.91 3.38
C CYS A 256 7.18 5.76 4.15
N VAL A 257 7.07 4.57 3.53
CA VAL A 257 6.48 3.40 4.18
C VAL A 257 7.33 3.01 5.39
N LYS A 258 8.64 2.90 5.22
CA LYS A 258 9.58 2.56 6.28
C LYS A 258 9.53 3.56 7.44
N GLU A 259 9.69 4.86 7.16
CA GLU A 259 9.69 5.92 8.17
C GLU A 259 8.39 5.89 8.99
N LYS A 260 7.24 5.80 8.33
CA LYS A 260 5.94 5.81 9.02
C LYS A 260 5.71 4.56 9.84
N THR A 261 6.02 3.37 9.31
CA THR A 261 5.86 2.11 10.05
C THR A 261 6.71 2.11 11.32
N GLU A 262 7.99 2.51 11.21
CA GLU A 262 8.91 2.60 12.34
C GLU A 262 8.43 3.63 13.37
N ASN A 263 7.94 4.79 12.92
CA ASN A 263 7.39 5.82 13.79
C ASN A 263 6.15 5.33 14.57
N TYR A 264 5.22 4.60 13.93
CA TYR A 264 4.05 4.06 14.64
C TYR A 264 4.45 3.03 15.70
N ALA A 265 5.42 2.16 15.39
CA ALA A 265 5.93 1.19 16.35
C ALA A 265 6.61 1.88 17.55
N GLN A 266 7.49 2.86 17.29
CA GLN A 266 8.19 3.61 18.33
C GLN A 266 7.23 4.36 19.26
N GLN A 267 6.14 4.96 18.73
CA GLN A 267 5.11 5.61 19.55
C GLN A 267 4.43 4.68 20.57
N LYS A 268 4.54 3.36 20.37
CA LYS A 268 4.01 2.34 21.27
C LYS A 268 5.10 1.55 22.00
N ASN A 269 6.35 2.01 21.96
CA ASN A 269 7.52 1.31 22.48
C ASN A 269 7.68 -0.10 21.90
N GLN A 270 7.32 -0.28 20.63
CA GLN A 270 7.47 -1.51 19.85
C GLN A 270 8.60 -1.34 18.84
N ASN A 271 9.23 -2.45 18.45
CA ASN A 271 10.17 -2.47 17.33
C ASN A 271 9.52 -3.13 16.13
N GLN A 272 9.66 -2.50 14.96
CA GLN A 272 9.25 -3.04 13.66
C GLN A 272 9.98 -2.24 12.59
N SER A 273 10.74 -2.95 11.75
CA SER A 273 11.52 -2.35 10.66
C SER A 273 11.13 -2.98 9.34
N VAL A 274 10.76 -2.15 8.37
CA VAL A 274 10.35 -2.62 7.04
C VAL A 274 11.57 -3.09 6.26
N ARG A 275 11.50 -4.31 5.72
CA ARG A 275 12.45 -4.83 4.73
C ARG A 275 11.86 -4.70 3.33
N TYR A 276 12.70 -4.42 2.35
CA TYR A 276 12.33 -4.51 0.95
C TYR A 276 13.37 -5.28 0.14
N ASP A 277 12.93 -5.90 -0.94
CA ASP A 277 13.79 -6.51 -1.94
C ASP A 277 13.30 -6.08 -3.34
N ILE A 278 14.24 -5.91 -4.29
CA ILE A 278 13.90 -5.63 -5.69
C ILE A 278 14.51 -6.72 -6.56
N ARG A 279 13.66 -7.42 -7.31
CA ARG A 279 14.08 -8.37 -8.35
C ARG A 279 14.00 -7.72 -9.72
N ASN A 280 14.98 -8.00 -10.56
CA ASN A 280 15.11 -7.44 -11.91
C ASN A 280 14.97 -5.91 -11.91
N ASN A 281 15.91 -5.23 -11.26
CA ASN A 281 15.97 -3.77 -11.17
C ASN A 281 16.37 -3.10 -12.50
N ASN A 282 15.71 -3.48 -13.59
CA ASN A 282 15.84 -2.86 -14.90
C ASN A 282 15.23 -1.45 -14.92
N LYS A 283 14.36 -1.14 -13.95
CA LYS A 283 13.83 0.19 -13.68
C LYS A 283 14.64 0.83 -12.54
N SER A 284 14.92 2.12 -12.62
CA SER A 284 15.63 2.85 -11.55
C SER A 284 14.77 2.97 -10.29
N LEU A 285 15.38 3.21 -9.11
CA LEU A 285 14.64 3.61 -7.90
C LEU A 285 13.86 4.93 -8.10
N GLN A 286 14.25 5.73 -9.10
CA GLN A 286 13.52 6.93 -9.53
C GLN A 286 12.31 6.61 -10.42
N TYR A 287 12.03 5.34 -10.70
CA TYR A 287 10.86 4.94 -11.47
C TYR A 287 9.58 5.38 -10.76
N VAL A 288 8.69 6.04 -11.52
CA VAL A 288 7.43 6.54 -11.00
C VAL A 288 6.45 5.38 -10.86
N LEU A 289 6.20 4.98 -9.61
CA LEU A 289 5.22 3.97 -9.24
C LEU A 289 3.81 4.49 -9.52
N TYR A 290 3.51 5.71 -9.08
CA TYR A 290 2.19 6.32 -9.22
C TYR A 290 2.32 7.82 -9.41
N LYS A 291 1.50 8.39 -10.29
CA LYS A 291 1.42 9.83 -10.50
C LYS A 291 0.09 10.32 -9.98
N THR A 292 0.13 11.35 -9.15
CA THR A 292 -1.03 11.97 -8.55
C THR A 292 -1.05 13.47 -8.86
N ASN A 293 -2.23 14.07 -8.82
CA ASN A 293 -2.36 15.52 -8.89
C ASN A 293 -2.12 16.20 -7.53
N ARG A 294 -1.79 15.41 -6.49
CA ARG A 294 -1.46 15.92 -5.15
C ARG A 294 -0.05 16.51 -5.16
N ILE A 295 0.10 17.69 -4.54
CA ILE A 295 1.40 18.34 -4.33
C ILE A 295 1.79 18.12 -2.85
N PRO A 296 3.06 17.81 -2.53
CA PRO A 296 3.48 17.56 -1.17
C PRO A 296 3.33 18.81 -0.30
N GLY A 297 3.22 18.61 1.01
CA GLY A 297 3.24 19.70 1.99
C GLY A 297 2.04 19.75 2.93
N THR A 298 2.14 20.64 3.91
CA THR A 298 1.10 20.95 4.89
C THR A 298 0.48 22.29 4.51
N ASP A 299 -0.83 22.42 4.65
CA ASP A 299 -1.50 23.72 4.49
C ASP A 299 -1.13 24.59 5.70
N VAL A 300 -0.35 25.63 5.43
CA VAL A 300 0.17 26.59 6.40
C VAL A 300 -0.47 27.95 6.14
N SER A 301 -1.04 28.49 7.22
CA SER A 301 -1.59 29.84 7.28
C SER A 301 -0.54 30.78 7.88
N ILE A 302 0.08 31.64 7.08
CA ILE A 302 1.02 32.68 7.55
C ILE A 302 0.25 33.98 7.71
N ARG A 303 0.09 34.45 8.96
CA ARG A 303 -0.64 35.68 9.29
C ARG A 303 0.32 36.83 9.55
N PHE A 304 0.03 37.99 8.97
CA PHE A 304 0.83 39.21 9.12
C PHE A 304 0.15 40.19 10.07
N ASN A 305 0.87 40.70 11.06
CA ASN A 305 0.36 41.70 11.99
C ASN A 305 0.71 43.13 11.59
N THR A 306 1.56 43.31 10.59
CA THR A 306 2.02 44.61 10.08
C THR A 306 1.99 44.64 8.56
N ALA A 307 2.04 45.84 8.00
CA ALA A 307 2.09 46.04 6.55
C ALA A 307 3.54 46.13 6.07
N ALA A 308 3.89 45.33 5.07
CA ALA A 308 5.27 45.20 4.59
C ALA A 308 5.34 44.56 3.20
N HIS A 309 6.47 44.73 2.52
CA HIS A 309 6.81 43.94 1.33
C HIS A 309 7.56 42.68 1.78
N ILE A 310 6.92 41.51 1.63
CA ILE A 310 7.39 40.25 2.20
C ILE A 310 7.79 39.28 1.09
N LYS A 311 8.90 38.57 1.30
CA LYS A 311 9.36 37.44 0.49
C LYS A 311 9.48 36.18 1.34
N LEU A 312 8.89 35.09 0.89
CA LEU A 312 9.09 33.75 1.46
C LEU A 312 9.97 32.93 0.52
N ASP A 313 11.13 32.53 1.01
CA ASP A 313 12.05 31.62 0.35
C ASP A 313 11.91 30.20 0.91
N GLY A 314 11.98 29.22 0.02
CA GLY A 314 11.98 27.80 0.38
C GLY A 314 13.31 27.29 0.91
N PRO A 315 13.42 25.99 1.22
CA PRO A 315 14.65 25.38 1.76
C PRO A 315 15.88 25.49 0.87
N LEU A 316 15.67 25.69 -0.44
CA LEU A 316 16.73 25.90 -1.43
C LEU A 316 16.96 27.39 -1.74
N LEU A 317 16.44 28.30 -0.90
CA LEU A 317 16.50 29.75 -1.06
C LEU A 317 15.89 30.27 -2.38
N THR A 318 14.93 29.51 -2.94
CA THR A 318 14.12 29.92 -4.08
C THR A 318 12.84 30.59 -3.60
N ALA A 319 12.49 31.72 -4.21
CA ALA A 319 11.28 32.46 -3.87
C ALA A 319 10.04 31.60 -4.14
N ILE A 320 9.26 31.35 -3.09
CA ILE A 320 7.96 30.67 -3.15
C ILE A 320 6.87 31.71 -3.39
N ARG A 321 6.96 32.85 -2.70
CA ARG A 321 6.03 33.97 -2.83
C ARG A 321 6.70 35.27 -2.45
N GLU A 322 6.38 36.34 -3.17
CA GLU A 322 6.82 37.70 -2.89
C GLU A 322 5.66 38.66 -3.19
N ASP A 323 5.21 39.41 -2.19
CA ASP A 323 4.00 40.24 -2.31
C ASP A 323 3.95 41.33 -1.22
N ASP A 324 3.17 42.37 -1.47
CA ASP A 324 2.80 43.35 -0.44
C ASP A 324 1.70 42.78 0.45
N VAL A 325 1.87 42.91 1.77
CA VAL A 325 0.86 42.49 2.76
C VAL A 325 0.46 43.65 3.65
N LYS A 326 -0.75 43.58 4.18
CA LYS A 326 -1.29 44.49 5.20
C LYS A 326 -1.44 43.75 6.54
N ALA A 327 -1.52 44.52 7.61
CA ALA A 327 -1.88 44.00 8.92
C ALA A 327 -3.24 43.27 8.84
N GLY A 328 -3.27 42.01 9.27
CA GLY A 328 -4.42 41.11 9.19
C GLY A 328 -4.45 40.21 7.96
N ASP A 329 -3.63 40.47 6.94
CA ASP A 329 -3.55 39.60 5.76
C ASP A 329 -3.01 38.22 6.14
N THR A 330 -3.38 37.22 5.34
CA THR A 330 -2.97 35.84 5.55
C THR A 330 -2.60 35.20 4.22
N TRP A 331 -1.42 34.60 4.17
CA TRP A 331 -1.06 33.70 3.09
C TRP A 331 -1.48 32.27 3.46
N GLN A 332 -2.22 31.63 2.56
CA GLN A 332 -2.50 30.20 2.62
C GLN A 332 -1.57 29.51 1.61
N LEU A 333 -0.62 28.74 2.12
CA LEU A 333 0.41 28.09 1.31
C LEU A 333 0.49 26.62 1.67
N ARG A 334 0.76 25.77 0.69
CA ARG A 334 1.10 24.37 0.96
C ARG A 334 2.61 24.22 0.93
N LEU A 335 3.21 23.96 2.09
CA LEU A 335 4.67 23.97 2.29
C LEU A 335 5.17 22.58 2.69
N GLU A 336 6.23 22.10 2.05
CA GLU A 336 6.93 20.86 2.41
C GLU A 336 7.65 20.97 3.76
N LYS A 337 8.08 19.85 4.34
CA LYS A 337 8.94 19.90 5.52
C LYS A 337 10.26 20.59 5.18
N GLY A 338 10.73 21.49 6.04
CA GLY A 338 12.00 22.17 5.84
C GLY A 338 12.12 23.50 6.57
N PHE A 339 13.26 24.14 6.35
CA PHE A 339 13.54 25.49 6.84
C PHE A 339 13.20 26.50 5.74
N TYR A 340 12.32 27.42 6.06
CA TYR A 340 11.90 28.50 5.18
C TYR A 340 12.41 29.80 5.75
N GLN A 341 12.67 30.78 4.89
CA GLN A 341 13.05 32.11 5.33
C GLN A 341 11.97 33.09 4.88
N ILE A 342 11.40 33.83 5.82
CA ILE A 342 10.54 34.96 5.52
C ILE A 342 11.34 36.25 5.73
N SER A 343 11.29 37.15 4.76
CA SER A 343 12.09 38.38 4.76
C SER A 343 11.21 39.59 4.49
N GLU A 344 11.40 40.64 5.27
CA GLU A 344 10.88 41.98 4.98
C GLU A 344 11.91 42.75 4.15
N MET A 345 11.55 43.07 2.91
CA MET A 345 12.51 43.54 1.91
C MET A 345 13.02 44.96 2.20
N ALA A 346 12.19 45.82 2.79
CA ALA A 346 12.55 47.20 3.10
C ALA A 346 13.53 47.31 4.28
N SER A 347 13.27 46.58 5.37
CA SER A 347 14.09 46.60 6.58
C SER A 347 15.25 45.61 6.54
N LYS A 348 15.25 44.68 5.56
CA LYS A 348 16.18 43.54 5.46
C LYS A 348 16.14 42.61 6.68
N ARG A 349 15.07 42.65 7.47
CA ARG A 349 14.82 41.67 8.53
C ARG A 349 14.39 40.36 7.92
N HIS A 350 14.80 39.26 8.54
CA HIS A 350 14.38 37.93 8.16
C HIS A 350 14.24 37.04 9.39
N GLU A 351 13.37 36.05 9.27
CA GLU A 351 13.15 35.01 10.27
C GLU A 351 13.04 33.66 9.58
N PHE A 352 13.39 32.60 10.30
CA PHE A 352 13.29 31.24 9.81
C PHE A 352 12.05 30.55 10.37
N ILE A 353 11.34 29.83 9.51
CA ILE A 353 10.20 28.97 9.86
C ILE A 353 10.63 27.53 9.65
N THR A 354 10.43 26.69 10.66
CA THR A 354 10.51 25.24 10.47
C THR A 354 9.12 24.71 10.19
N ILE A 355 8.92 24.15 9.00
CA ILE A 355 7.74 23.33 8.70
C ILE A 355 8.13 21.88 8.98
N ASP A 356 7.51 21.28 9.99
CA ASP A 356 7.77 19.89 10.40
C ASP A 356 6.68 18.92 9.93
N GLY A 357 5.69 19.45 9.19
CA GLY A 357 4.51 18.73 8.71
C GLY A 357 3.30 18.85 9.65
N THR A 358 3.47 19.38 10.86
CA THR A 358 2.41 19.61 11.85
C THR A 358 2.06 21.09 12.02
N THR A 359 3.00 21.99 11.73
CA THR A 359 2.77 23.44 11.71
C THR A 359 1.64 23.80 10.76
N LYS A 360 0.54 24.38 11.30
CA LYS A 360 -0.62 24.84 10.52
C LYS A 360 -0.74 26.34 10.44
N THR A 361 -0.21 27.06 11.43
CA THR A 361 -0.33 28.51 11.51
C THR A 361 0.96 29.10 12.03
N VAL A 362 1.41 30.17 11.38
CA VAL A 362 2.55 30.98 11.81
C VAL A 362 2.11 32.44 11.79
N THR A 363 2.48 33.20 12.81
CA THR A 363 2.15 34.62 12.92
C THR A 363 3.43 35.44 12.89
N TYR A 364 3.43 36.54 12.14
CA TYR A 364 4.57 37.43 11.95
C TYR A 364 4.28 38.86 12.38
N ASP A 365 5.20 39.42 13.17
CA ASP A 365 5.04 40.68 13.90
C ASP A 365 5.92 41.84 13.40
N PHE A 366 6.58 41.72 12.24
CA PHE A 366 7.61 42.67 11.79
C PHE A 366 7.28 44.15 12.04
#